data_AF-A0A382L363-F1
#
_entry.id   AF-A0A382L363-F1
#
_cell.length_a   1.000
_cell.length_b   1.000
_cell.length_c   1.000
_cell.angle_alpha   90.00
_cell.angle_beta   90.00
_cell.angle_gamma   90.00
#
_symmetry.space_group_name_H-M   'P 1'
#
loop_
_entity.id
_entity.type
_entity.pdbx_description
1 polymer ?
#
loop_
_entity_poly.entity_id
_entity_poly.type
_entity_poly.pdbx_seq_one_letter_code
_entity_poly.pdbx_strand_id
1 'polypeptide(L)'
;SVTKSMQEAINETQRRRDRQLEFNKSNNITPLSIKKNIEEILETTTEQDHVTIELENAKELVGKDLAKHIKDLEKKMNEFAAKLEFEDAATLRDEINRLKAREVGIPKKIIGLKN
;
A
#
# COMPACT_ATOMS: atom_id res chain seq x y z
N SER A 1 -21.87 -23.77 -19.58
CA SER A 1 -21.45 -25.16 -19.31
C SER A 1 -20.15 -25.11 -18.55
N VAL A 2 -20.03 -25.82 -17.44
CA VAL A 2 -18.77 -25.93 -16.70
C VAL A 2 -17.89 -26.93 -17.45
N THR A 3 -16.64 -26.56 -17.75
CA THR A 3 -15.70 -27.47 -18.40
C THR A 3 -15.21 -28.53 -17.41
N LYS A 4 -14.70 -29.66 -17.92
CA LYS A 4 -14.17 -30.73 -17.07
C LYS A 4 -13.04 -30.24 -16.14
N SER A 5 -12.13 -29.41 -16.64
CA SER A 5 -11.04 -28.83 -15.85
C SER A 5 -11.53 -27.91 -14.73
N MET A 6 -12.57 -27.11 -14.99
CA MET A 6 -13.20 -26.29 -13.94
C MET A 6 -13.87 -27.18 -12.88
N GLN A 7 -14.54 -28.26 -13.30
CA GLN A 7 -15.18 -29.19 -12.37
C GLN A 7 -14.16 -29.86 -11.44
N GLU A 8 -13.01 -30.29 -11.99
CA GLU A 8 -11.91 -30.87 -11.21
C GLU A 8 -11.34 -29.87 -10.19
N ALA A 9 -11.12 -28.62 -10.61
CA ALA A 9 -10.61 -27.56 -9.72
C ALA A 9 -11.60 -27.24 -8.58
N ILE A 10 -12.90 -27.20 -8.88
CA ILE A 10 -13.96 -27.00 -7.89
C ILE A 10 -13.97 -28.17 -6.89
N ASN A 11 -13.93 -29.41 -7.38
CA ASN A 11 -13.94 -30.60 -6.52
C ASN A 11 -12.72 -30.66 -5.61
N GLU A 12 -11.52 -30.36 -6.12
CA GLU A 12 -10.30 -30.34 -5.32
C GLU A 12 -10.33 -29.21 -4.27
N THR A 13 -10.89 -28.05 -4.62
CA THR A 13 -11.09 -26.94 -3.67
C THR A 13 -12.01 -27.36 -2.54
N GLN A 14 -13.13 -28.02 -2.86
CA GLN A 14 -14.08 -28.49 -1.86
C GLN A 14 -13.46 -29.56 -0.95
N ARG A 15 -12.77 -30.56 -1.54
CA ARG A 15 -12.08 -31.61 -0.80
C ARG A 15 -11.06 -31.06 0.21
N ARG A 16 -10.29 -30.03 -0.19
CA ARG A 16 -9.33 -29.36 0.72
C ARG A 16 -10.03 -28.59 1.83
N ARG A 17 -11.10 -27.85 1.49
CA ARG A 17 -11.86 -27.05 2.45
C ARG A 17 -12.49 -27.92 3.52
N ASP A 18 -13.08 -29.06 3.15
CA ASP A 18 -13.72 -29.97 4.09
C ASP A 18 -12.71 -30.51 5.12
N ARG A 19 -11.52 -30.93 4.64
CA ARG A 19 -10.42 -31.36 5.51
C ARG A 19 -9.96 -30.24 6.45
N GLN A 20 -9.86 -29.01 5.97
CA GLN A 20 -9.47 -27.86 6.79
C GLN A 20 -10.52 -27.56 7.87
N LEU A 21 -11.81 -27.63 7.53
CA LEU A 21 -12.89 -27.41 8.50
C LEU A 21 -12.93 -28.50 9.57
N GLU A 22 -12.76 -29.76 9.19
CA GLU A 22 -12.69 -30.89 10.11
C GLU A 22 -11.50 -30.75 11.07
N PHE A 23 -10.31 -30.43 10.53
CA PHE A 23 -9.12 -30.18 11.34
C PHE A 23 -9.31 -29.00 12.28
N ASN A 24 -9.87 -27.88 11.80
CA ASN A 24 -10.12 -26.72 12.64
C ASN A 24 -11.11 -27.05 13.77
N LYS A 25 -12.18 -27.79 13.46
CA LYS A 25 -13.18 -28.21 14.45
C LYS A 25 -12.58 -29.16 15.50
N SER A 26 -11.77 -30.13 15.09
CA SER A 26 -11.16 -31.08 16.03
C SER A 26 -10.10 -30.44 16.93
N ASN A 27 -9.48 -29.35 16.48
CA ASN A 27 -8.45 -28.62 17.23
C ASN A 27 -8.92 -27.30 17.86
N ASN A 28 -10.22 -27.00 17.81
CA ASN A 28 -10.79 -25.72 18.29
C ASN A 28 -10.12 -24.47 17.68
N ILE A 29 -9.71 -24.53 16.41
CA ILE A 29 -9.07 -23.42 15.70
C ILE A 29 -10.14 -22.54 15.05
N THR A 30 -10.16 -21.25 15.40
CA THR A 30 -10.94 -20.24 14.68
C THR A 30 -10.08 -19.63 13.57
N PRO A 31 -10.46 -19.74 12.29
CA PRO A 31 -9.67 -19.17 11.20
C PRO A 31 -9.70 -17.63 11.25
N LEU A 32 -8.52 -17.02 11.23
CA LEU A 32 -8.33 -15.58 11.20
C LEU A 32 -7.43 -15.19 10.03
N SER A 33 -7.64 -13.99 9.48
CA SER A 33 -6.71 -13.44 8.48
C SER A 33 -5.37 -13.11 9.12
N ILE A 34 -4.28 -13.54 8.47
CA ILE A 34 -2.93 -13.16 8.89
C ILE A 34 -2.77 -11.66 8.65
N LYS A 35 -2.49 -10.90 9.72
CA LYS A 35 -2.04 -9.50 9.63
C LYS A 35 -0.54 -9.48 9.86
N LYS A 36 0.25 -9.09 8.85
CA LYS A 36 1.69 -8.85 8.99
C LYS A 36 1.91 -7.35 9.11
N ASN A 37 2.58 -6.90 10.17
CA ASN A 37 3.03 -5.52 10.28
C ASN A 37 4.21 -5.34 9.31
N ILE A 38 4.07 -4.47 8.32
CA ILE A 38 5.11 -4.20 7.30
C ILE A 38 6.09 -3.12 7.81
N GLU A 39 5.73 -2.38 8.85
CA GLU A 39 6.50 -1.26 9.40
C GLU A 39 7.90 -1.66 9.91
N GLU A 40 8.01 -2.82 10.56
CA GLU A 40 9.26 -3.27 11.20
C GLU A 40 10.41 -3.54 10.20
N ILE A 41 10.10 -3.77 8.91
CA ILE A 41 11.13 -4.02 7.88
C ILE A 41 11.70 -2.72 7.29
N LEU A 42 10.96 -1.60 7.37
CA LEU A 42 11.35 -0.33 6.73
C LEU A 42 12.11 0.61 7.67
N GLU A 43 11.97 0.44 8.99
CA GLU A 43 12.61 1.33 9.97
C GLU A 43 14.14 1.15 10.04
N THR A 44 14.67 -0.03 9.73
CA THR A 44 16.11 -0.29 9.89
C THR A 44 17.00 0.36 8.82
N THR A 45 16.43 0.89 7.73
CA THR A 45 17.18 1.42 6.57
C THR A 45 17.07 2.93 6.37
N THR A 46 16.27 3.64 7.18
CA THR A 46 15.94 5.07 6.95
C THR A 46 16.47 6.03 8.02
N GLU A 47 17.36 5.59 8.90
CA GLU A 47 17.97 6.45 9.91
C GLU A 47 19.22 7.21 9.40
N GLN A 48 19.28 7.70 8.16
CA GLN A 48 20.28 8.70 7.78
C GLN A 48 19.70 9.72 6.79
N ASP A 49 19.70 10.99 7.22
CA ASP A 49 19.50 12.21 6.43
C ASP A 49 18.14 12.47 5.77
N HIS A 50 17.23 13.16 6.48
CA HIS A 50 16.35 14.12 5.81
C HIS A 50 16.23 15.44 6.60
N VAL A 51 16.60 16.52 5.91
CA VAL A 51 16.60 17.92 6.38
C VAL A 51 15.16 18.42 6.55
N THR A 52 14.87 18.98 7.72
CA THR A 52 13.59 19.62 8.05
C THR A 52 13.56 21.02 7.41
N ILE A 53 12.72 21.25 6.40
CA ILE A 53 12.51 22.59 5.83
C ILE A 53 11.21 23.15 6.40
N GLU A 54 11.31 24.26 7.13
CA GLU A 54 10.18 24.96 7.76
C GLU A 54 9.24 25.54 6.68
N LEU A 55 7.93 25.27 6.85
CA LEU A 55 6.87 25.68 5.92
C LEU A 55 6.32 27.06 6.28
N GLU A 56 6.60 28.05 5.44
CA GLU A 56 5.73 29.20 5.30
C GLU A 56 5.12 29.21 3.88
N ASN A 57 3.78 29.30 3.84
CA ASN A 57 2.93 29.54 2.67
C ASN A 57 2.69 28.37 1.70
N ALA A 58 1.56 27.66 1.88
CA ALA A 58 0.97 26.91 0.77
C ALA A 58 -0.57 26.80 0.87
N LYS A 59 -1.26 27.89 1.22
CA LYS A 59 -2.70 27.99 0.92
C LYS A 59 -2.82 28.39 -0.55
N GLU A 60 -3.07 27.43 -1.43
CA GLU A 60 -3.90 27.53 -2.65
C GLU A 60 -3.50 26.47 -3.68
N LEU A 61 -4.26 25.38 -3.74
CA LEU A 61 -4.49 24.60 -4.97
C LEU A 61 -5.73 23.74 -4.72
N VAL A 62 -6.84 24.11 -5.35
CA VAL A 62 -8.18 23.53 -5.14
C VAL A 62 -8.40 22.34 -6.07
N GLY A 63 -8.57 21.15 -5.49
CA GLY A 63 -9.38 20.02 -5.98
C GLY A 63 -8.99 19.37 -7.31
N LYS A 64 -9.43 19.93 -8.45
CA LYS A 64 -9.37 19.22 -9.76
C LYS A 64 -7.99 19.19 -10.40
N ASP A 65 -7.21 20.25 -10.21
CA ASP A 65 -5.84 20.31 -10.78
C ASP A 65 -4.86 19.45 -9.97
N LEU A 66 -5.10 19.35 -8.65
CA LEU A 66 -4.29 18.55 -7.74
C LEU A 66 -4.36 17.05 -8.05
N ALA A 67 -5.55 16.50 -8.29
CA ALA A 67 -5.71 15.09 -8.63
C ALA A 67 -5.02 14.73 -9.96
N LYS A 68 -5.05 15.64 -10.94
CA LYS A 68 -4.34 15.47 -12.21
C LYS A 68 -2.83 15.51 -11.99
N HIS A 69 -2.35 16.48 -11.21
CA HIS A 69 -0.95 16.60 -10.87
C HIS A 69 -0.41 15.37 -10.13
N ILE A 70 -1.16 14.85 -9.15
CA ILE A 70 -0.83 13.60 -8.44
C ILE A 70 -0.70 12.43 -9.43
N LYS A 71 -1.62 12.31 -10.39
CA LYS A 71 -1.58 11.25 -11.40
C LYS A 71 -0.34 11.35 -12.30
N ASP A 72 0.06 12.57 -12.66
CA ASP A 72 1.28 12.79 -13.45
C ASP A 72 2.55 12.44 -12.64
N LEU A 73 2.57 12.75 -11.34
CA LEU A 73 3.65 12.34 -10.43
C LEU A 73 3.70 10.82 -10.25
N GLU A 74 2.56 10.15 -10.10
CA GLU A 74 2.47 8.68 -10.01
C GLU A 74 3.02 8.02 -11.27
N LYS A 75 2.73 8.59 -12.45
CA LYS A 75 3.28 8.10 -13.72
C LYS A 75 4.81 8.20 -13.72
N LYS A 76 5.35 9.37 -13.36
CA LYS A 76 6.82 9.58 -13.28
C LYS A 76 7.46 8.63 -12.27
N MET A 77 6.87 8.47 -11.09
CA MET A 77 7.36 7.53 -10.06
C MET A 77 7.46 6.10 -10.60
N ASN A 78 6.45 5.64 -11.35
CA ASN A 78 6.48 4.32 -11.97
C ASN A 78 7.52 4.22 -13.09
N GLU A 79 7.78 5.29 -13.84
CA GLU A 79 8.85 5.34 -14.84
C GLU A 79 10.24 5.22 -14.20
N PHE A 80 10.49 5.94 -13.10
CA PHE A 80 11.73 5.81 -12.30
C PHE A 80 11.88 4.41 -11.70
N ALA A 81 10.80 3.86 -11.13
CA ALA A 81 10.80 2.50 -10.60
C ALA A 81 11.11 1.45 -11.67
N ALA A 82 10.57 1.61 -12.89
CA ALA A 82 10.87 0.72 -14.02
C ALA A 82 12.33 0.79 -14.48
N LYS A 83 12.99 1.93 -14.26
CA LYS A 83 14.42 2.14 -14.52
C LYS A 83 15.34 1.73 -13.37
N LEU A 84 14.79 1.24 -12.26
CA LEU A 84 15.51 0.91 -11.02
C LEU A 84 16.11 2.14 -10.30
N GLU A 85 15.60 3.34 -10.60
CA GLU A 85 15.99 4.61 -9.98
C GLU A 85 15.13 4.83 -8.71
N PHE A 86 15.42 4.05 -7.66
CA PHE A 86 14.56 3.97 -6.48
C PHE A 86 14.57 5.22 -5.58
N GLU A 87 15.68 5.97 -5.54
CA GLU A 87 15.77 7.21 -4.76
C GLU A 87 14.84 8.30 -5.31
N ASP A 88 14.83 8.46 -6.63
CA ASP A 88 13.93 9.39 -7.32
C ASP A 88 12.46 8.96 -7.19
N ALA A 89 12.19 7.65 -7.32
CA ALA A 89 10.85 7.10 -7.11
C ALA A 89 10.38 7.31 -5.65
N ALA A 90 11.26 7.13 -4.67
CA ALA A 90 10.94 7.36 -3.26
C ALA A 90 10.61 8.83 -2.98
N THR A 91 11.39 9.76 -3.56
CA THR A 91 11.15 11.19 -3.44
C THR A 91 9.77 11.58 -3.99
N LEU A 92 9.41 11.05 -5.17
CA LEU A 92 8.09 11.28 -5.76
C LEU A 92 6.95 10.65 -4.97
N ARG A 93 7.16 9.45 -4.40
CA ARG A 93 6.19 8.80 -3.51
C ARG A 93 5.86 9.68 -2.31
N ASP A 94 6.88 10.25 -1.68
CA ASP A 94 6.71 11.06 -0.47
C ASP A 94 6.01 12.40 -0.80
N GLU A 95 6.31 12.97 -1.96
CA GLU A 95 5.60 14.12 -2.52
C GLU A 95 4.10 13.82 -2.76
N ILE A 96 3.79 12.71 -3.42
CA ILE A 96 2.41 12.27 -3.68
C ILE A 96 1.64 12.09 -2.36
N ASN A 97 2.27 11.44 -1.39
CA ASN A 97 1.68 11.23 -0.06
C ASN A 97 1.39 12.55 0.64
N ARG A 98 2.30 13.53 0.54
CA ARG A 98 2.09 14.89 1.08
C ARG A 98 0.92 15.60 0.42
N LEU A 99 0.80 15.52 -0.90
CA LEU A 99 -0.29 16.15 -1.65
C LEU A 99 -1.65 15.49 -1.34
N LYS A 100 -1.71 14.16 -1.26
CA LYS A 100 -2.92 13.42 -0.86
C LYS A 100 -3.36 13.73 0.56
N ALA A 101 -2.41 13.84 1.50
CA ALA A 101 -2.71 14.25 2.88
C ALA A 101 -3.42 15.60 2.94
N ARG A 102 -2.98 16.54 2.09
CA ARG A 102 -3.57 17.87 1.97
C ARG A 102 -4.98 17.84 1.38
N GLU A 103 -5.24 17.01 0.37
CA GLU A 103 -6.54 16.89 -0.30
C GLU A 103 -7.62 16.34 0.63
N VAL A 104 -7.30 15.30 1.40
CA VAL A 104 -8.29 14.60 2.24
C VAL A 104 -8.43 15.23 3.63
N GLY A 105 -7.63 16.25 3.97
CA GLY A 105 -7.62 16.86 5.30
C GLY A 105 -7.19 15.87 6.40
N ILE A 106 -6.49 14.80 6.03
CA ILE A 106 -6.06 13.74 6.94
C ILE A 106 -4.77 14.20 7.63
N PRO A 107 -4.67 14.13 8.98
CA PRO A 107 -3.47 14.51 9.69
C PRO A 107 -2.27 13.67 9.26
N LYS A 108 -1.13 14.33 9.01
CA LYS A 108 0.15 13.76 8.52
C LYS A 108 0.58 12.46 9.23
N LYS A 109 0.22 12.32 10.51
CA LYS A 109 0.47 11.16 11.37
C LYS A 109 -0.04 9.82 10.83
N ILE A 110 -1.10 9.81 10.01
CA ILE A 110 -1.70 8.58 9.47
C ILE A 110 -0.94 8.05 8.24
N ILE A 111 -0.13 8.90 7.59
CA ILE A 111 0.54 8.59 6.31
C ILE A 111 2.04 8.29 6.52
N GLY A 112 2.49 8.19 7.78
CA GLY A 112 3.90 7.93 8.11
C GLY A 112 4.82 9.13 7.88
N LEU A 113 4.29 10.30 7.56
CA LEU A 113 5.04 11.55 7.45
C LEU A 113 5.18 12.15 8.86
N LYS A 114 6.41 12.22 9.38
CA LYS A 114 6.71 12.87 10.67
C LYS A 114 6.36 14.36 10.60
N ASN A 115 5.97 14.92 11.76
CA ASN A 115 5.44 16.27 11.92
C ASN A 115 6.38 17.35 11.42
#